data_AF-A0A3B0YRE0-F1
#
_entry.id   AF-A0A3B0YRE0-F1
#
_cell.length_a   1.000
_cell.length_b   1.000
_cell.length_c   1.000
_cell.angle_alpha   90.00
_cell.angle_beta   90.00
_cell.angle_gamma   90.00
#
_symmetry.space_group_name_H-M   'P 1'
#
loop_
_entity.id
_entity.type
_entity.pdbx_description
1 polymer ?
#
loop_
_entity_poly.entity_id
_entity_poly.type
_entity_poly.pdbx_seq_one_letter_code
_entity_poly.pdbx_strand_id
1 'polypeptide(L)'
;METVTGIFNPWIGNNGDARGDIRNEHRNPNGQLPVQATLLSTPALPPRPLPVGLEALTELALDLRWTWSHGADRLWQMLDKEGWERTENPWTLLQNASRQRLQQLATDRDFSRELKRLSEERATYQADPGWYGRARSRLDVGKVAYFSMEFGLGEALPIYAGGLGILAGDYLKTASDLGLPLVGVGLLYQEGYFRQMLDADGRQLAVYPYNEPSTLPVQPVRKASGEWLHVHLNLPGRRLMLRVWQVNVGRVRLYLLDSNDPQNSPRDRGITSKLYDANRELRFLQELVLGIGGWRLLEAIAADISVCHL
;
A
#
# COMPACT_ATOMS: atom_id res chain seq x y z
N MET A 1 -29.43 -14.03 11.87
CA MET A 1 -28.68 -13.47 13.01
C MET A 1 -28.25 -14.64 13.87
N GLU A 2 -27.06 -15.17 13.62
CA GLU A 2 -26.37 -16.08 14.54
C GLU A 2 -24.89 -15.72 14.48
N THR A 3 -24.40 -15.21 15.60
CA THR A 3 -23.01 -14.93 15.91
C THR A 3 -22.28 -16.23 16.18
N VAL A 4 -21.28 -16.57 15.37
CA VAL A 4 -20.33 -17.64 15.68
C VAL A 4 -19.07 -17.01 16.26
N THR A 5 -19.00 -17.02 17.59
CA THR A 5 -17.83 -16.74 18.40
C THR A 5 -16.86 -17.93 18.35
N GLY A 6 -15.59 -17.62 18.06
CA GLY A 6 -14.33 -18.27 18.42
C GLY A 6 -14.22 -19.79 18.62
N ILE A 7 -13.26 -20.39 17.91
CA ILE A 7 -12.38 -21.45 18.47
C ILE A 7 -10.95 -21.18 18.00
N PHE A 8 -10.12 -20.62 18.89
CA PHE A 8 -8.66 -20.54 18.75
C PHE A 8 -8.03 -21.38 19.88
N ASN A 9 -7.40 -22.49 19.48
CA ASN A 9 -6.31 -23.27 20.12
C ASN A 9 -6.50 -23.92 21.52
N PRO A 10 -6.03 -25.18 21.65
CA PRO A 10 -5.24 -25.54 22.82
C PRO A 10 -4.00 -26.35 22.44
N TRP A 11 -2.83 -25.69 22.38
CA TRP A 11 -1.54 -26.32 22.61
C TRP A 11 -0.77 -25.46 23.61
N ILE A 12 -1.14 -25.57 24.88
CA ILE A 12 -0.27 -25.25 26.02
C ILE A 12 -0.23 -26.49 26.88
N GLY A 13 0.95 -27.12 26.89
CA GLY A 13 1.25 -28.32 27.64
C GLY A 13 1.29 -28.07 29.14
N ASN A 14 0.96 -29.14 29.86
CA ASN A 14 0.93 -29.26 31.31
C ASN A 14 2.34 -29.16 31.91
N ASN A 15 2.48 -28.42 33.00
CA ASN A 15 3.73 -28.30 33.76
C ASN A 15 4.05 -29.61 34.48
N GLY A 16 5.27 -30.11 34.28
CA GLY A 16 5.90 -31.17 35.07
C GLY A 16 7.39 -30.89 35.20
N ASP A 17 7.87 -30.83 36.43
CA ASP A 17 9.26 -30.59 36.85
C ASP A 17 10.32 -31.34 36.04
N ALA A 18 11.28 -30.61 35.49
CA ALA A 18 12.65 -31.10 35.30
C ALA A 18 13.61 -29.91 35.19
N ARG A 19 14.37 -29.66 36.27
CA ARG A 19 15.58 -28.83 36.23
C ARG A 19 16.62 -29.55 35.37
N GLY A 20 16.88 -29.03 34.18
CA GLY A 20 17.93 -29.47 33.27
C GLY A 20 18.67 -28.26 32.71
N ASP A 21 19.90 -28.11 33.14
CA ASP A 21 20.87 -27.08 32.76
C ASP A 21 21.29 -27.29 31.29
N ILE A 22 21.05 -26.32 30.40
CA ILE A 22 21.72 -26.26 29.08
C ILE A 22 22.10 -24.81 28.81
N ARG A 23 23.29 -24.45 29.31
CA ARG A 23 24.07 -23.31 28.82
C ARG A 23 24.84 -23.73 27.57
N ASN A 24 24.89 -22.79 26.61
CA ASN A 24 25.81 -22.68 25.47
C ASN A 24 25.79 -23.80 24.42
N GLU A 25 25.38 -23.44 23.20
CA GLU A 25 26.26 -23.52 22.02
C GLU A 25 25.65 -22.77 20.82
N HIS A 26 26.53 -22.27 19.94
CA HIS A 26 26.29 -21.40 18.77
C HIS A 26 26.18 -19.89 19.00
N ARG A 27 27.24 -19.30 19.59
CA ARG A 27 27.69 -17.96 19.20
C ARG A 27 28.36 -18.05 17.83
N ASN A 28 27.80 -17.36 16.84
CA ASN A 28 28.46 -17.10 15.57
C ASN A 28 29.63 -16.11 15.82
N PRO A 29 30.90 -16.46 15.55
CA PRO A 29 32.05 -15.66 15.94
C PRO A 29 32.41 -14.53 14.95
N ASN A 30 31.66 -14.36 13.85
CA ASN A 30 31.89 -13.27 12.90
C ASN A 30 30.77 -12.24 13.00
N GLY A 31 31.09 -11.13 13.68
CA GLY A 31 30.23 -9.96 13.76
C GLY A 31 29.97 -9.34 12.40
N GLN A 32 28.71 -9.39 11.97
CA GLN A 32 28.09 -8.42 11.07
C GLN A 32 26.62 -8.37 11.45
N LEU A 33 26.19 -7.25 12.04
CA LEU A 33 24.78 -6.89 12.10
C LEU A 33 24.24 -6.92 10.66
N PRO A 34 23.01 -7.42 10.41
CA PRO A 34 22.44 -7.35 9.07
C PRO A 34 22.45 -5.88 8.63
N VAL A 35 23.10 -5.64 7.49
CA VAL A 35 23.17 -4.33 6.86
C VAL A 35 21.75 -3.81 6.72
N GLN A 36 21.48 -2.63 7.28
CA GLN A 36 20.21 -1.93 7.09
C GLN A 36 19.92 -1.88 5.59
N ALA A 37 18.90 -2.60 5.14
CA ALA A 37 18.48 -2.57 3.76
C ALA A 37 17.82 -1.20 3.52
N THR A 38 18.60 -0.24 3.03
CA THR A 38 18.07 1.04 2.56
C THR A 38 17.17 0.74 1.37
N LEU A 39 15.86 0.73 1.62
CA LEU A 39 14.86 0.60 0.56
C LEU A 39 14.83 1.88 -0.25
N LEU A 40 14.96 1.74 -1.55
CA LEU A 40 14.72 2.82 -2.49
C LEU A 40 13.25 2.74 -2.89
N SER A 41 12.47 3.74 -2.50
CA SER A 41 11.14 3.97 -3.07
C SER A 41 11.31 4.62 -4.43
N THR A 42 11.61 3.80 -5.44
CA THR A 42 11.71 4.21 -6.84
C THR A 42 10.49 3.64 -7.60
N PRO A 43 9.74 4.44 -8.39
CA PRO A 43 8.53 3.97 -9.08
C PRO A 43 8.76 2.79 -10.04
N ALA A 44 7.67 2.07 -10.39
CA ALA A 44 7.70 0.74 -11.06
C ALA A 44 8.25 0.73 -12.45
N LEU A 45 7.66 1.61 -13.23
CA LEU A 45 8.17 2.09 -14.48
C LEU A 45 8.99 3.31 -14.10
N PRO A 46 10.07 3.68 -14.81
CA PRO A 46 10.50 5.06 -14.73
C PRO A 46 9.22 5.88 -14.92
N PRO A 47 8.84 6.72 -13.94
CA PRO A 47 7.66 7.54 -14.12
C PRO A 47 7.86 8.18 -15.48
N ARG A 48 6.82 8.09 -16.32
CA ARG A 48 6.86 8.53 -17.72
C ARG A 48 7.79 9.74 -17.78
N PRO A 49 8.87 9.70 -18.59
CA PRO A 49 9.90 10.73 -18.51
C PRO A 49 9.26 12.10 -18.64
N LEU A 50 9.34 12.87 -17.57
CA LEU A 50 8.77 14.21 -17.50
C LEU A 50 9.83 15.21 -17.98
N PRO A 51 9.41 16.31 -18.63
CA PRO A 51 10.31 17.44 -18.88
C PRO A 51 10.97 17.93 -17.58
N VAL A 52 12.17 18.46 -17.70
CA VAL A 52 12.91 19.05 -16.57
C VAL A 52 12.03 20.10 -15.87
N GLY A 53 11.95 20.01 -14.55
CA GLY A 53 11.15 20.90 -13.70
C GLY A 53 9.74 20.39 -13.39
N LEU A 54 9.30 19.29 -14.00
CA LEU A 54 7.99 18.68 -13.75
C LEU A 54 8.04 17.38 -12.94
N GLU A 55 9.22 16.97 -12.46
CA GLU A 55 9.45 15.69 -11.78
C GLU A 55 8.52 15.51 -10.56
N ALA A 56 8.27 16.60 -9.82
CA ALA A 56 7.40 16.62 -8.65
C ALA A 56 5.94 16.22 -8.93
N LEU A 57 5.47 16.32 -10.18
CA LEU A 57 4.12 15.84 -10.55
C LEU A 57 3.94 14.36 -10.26
N THR A 58 4.99 13.56 -10.48
CA THR A 58 4.94 12.12 -10.17
C THR A 58 4.71 11.89 -8.68
N GLU A 59 5.43 12.62 -7.84
CA GLU A 59 5.32 12.46 -6.39
C GLU A 59 3.95 12.89 -5.87
N LEU A 60 3.41 13.98 -6.40
CA LEU A 60 2.08 14.47 -6.05
C LEU A 60 0.97 13.54 -6.53
N ALA A 61 1.10 12.97 -7.74
CA ALA A 61 0.10 12.06 -8.29
C ALA A 61 0.06 10.69 -7.58
N LEU A 62 1.22 10.21 -7.12
CA LEU A 62 1.35 8.91 -6.44
C LEU A 62 1.09 8.96 -4.92
N ASP A 63 0.88 10.14 -4.35
CA ASP A 63 0.56 10.32 -2.93
C ASP A 63 -0.94 10.54 -2.76
N LEU A 64 -1.65 9.51 -2.27
CA LEU A 64 -3.10 9.52 -2.13
C LEU A 64 -3.65 10.59 -1.18
N ARG A 65 -2.80 11.40 -0.53
CA ARG A 65 -3.24 12.57 0.24
C ARG A 65 -4.19 13.48 -0.53
N TRP A 66 -4.08 13.56 -1.86
CA TRP A 66 -5.00 14.34 -2.68
C TRP A 66 -6.47 13.87 -2.57
N THR A 67 -6.77 12.65 -2.08
CA THR A 67 -8.15 12.17 -1.91
C THR A 67 -8.88 12.80 -0.71
N TRP A 68 -8.18 13.44 0.22
CA TRP A 68 -8.78 14.21 1.33
C TRP A 68 -8.20 15.62 1.52
N SER A 69 -7.28 16.04 0.63
CA SER A 69 -6.64 17.35 0.65
C SER A 69 -6.63 17.97 -0.75
N HIS A 70 -7.63 18.80 -1.01
CA HIS A 70 -7.91 19.43 -2.33
C HIS A 70 -7.01 20.61 -2.70
N GLY A 71 -5.89 20.80 -2.00
CA GLY A 71 -4.96 21.91 -2.24
C GLY A 71 -4.30 21.89 -3.63
N ALA A 72 -4.26 20.73 -4.28
CA ALA A 72 -3.63 20.53 -5.58
C ALA A 72 -4.60 20.51 -6.77
N ASP A 73 -5.91 20.60 -6.55
CA ASP A 73 -6.93 20.47 -7.61
C ASP A 73 -6.73 21.48 -8.74
N ARG A 74 -6.35 22.72 -8.39
CA ARG A 74 -6.01 23.77 -9.36
C ARG A 74 -4.86 23.35 -10.29
N LEU A 75 -3.82 22.71 -9.76
CA LEU A 75 -2.68 22.25 -10.56
C LEU A 75 -3.14 21.23 -11.61
N TRP A 76 -4.01 20.30 -11.23
CA TRP A 76 -4.53 19.28 -12.12
C TRP A 76 -5.50 19.85 -13.17
N GLN A 77 -6.30 20.85 -12.80
CA GLN A 77 -7.11 21.61 -13.76
C GLN A 77 -6.26 22.41 -14.76
N MET A 78 -5.12 22.96 -14.32
CA MET A 78 -4.17 23.61 -15.23
C MET A 78 -3.53 22.60 -16.19
N LEU A 79 -3.30 21.36 -15.75
CA LEU A 79 -2.78 20.29 -16.61
C LEU A 79 -3.79 19.95 -17.72
N ASP A 80 -5.00 19.57 -17.32
CA ASP A 80 -6.11 19.21 -18.19
C ASP A 80 -7.44 19.30 -17.41
N LYS A 81 -8.19 20.38 -17.65
CA LYS A 81 -9.45 20.66 -16.97
C LYS A 81 -10.54 19.64 -17.28
N GLU A 82 -10.73 19.29 -18.56
CA GLU A 82 -11.77 18.34 -18.97
C GLU A 82 -11.44 16.92 -18.47
N GLY A 83 -10.17 16.54 -18.50
CA GLY A 83 -9.70 15.30 -17.89
C GLY A 83 -9.94 15.25 -16.38
N TRP A 84 -9.72 16.37 -15.67
CA TRP A 84 -9.94 16.48 -14.23
C TRP A 84 -11.42 16.30 -13.87
N GLU A 85 -12.31 17.03 -14.53
CA GLU A 85 -13.76 16.94 -14.31
C GLU A 85 -14.34 15.53 -14.56
N ARG A 86 -13.68 14.73 -15.40
CA ARG A 86 -14.12 13.36 -15.73
C ARG A 86 -13.56 12.28 -14.82
N THR A 87 -12.39 12.50 -14.24
CA THR A 87 -11.62 11.42 -13.59
C THR A 87 -11.28 11.68 -12.14
N GLU A 88 -11.10 12.95 -11.76
CA GLU A 88 -10.61 13.36 -10.43
C GLU A 88 -9.40 12.55 -9.95
N ASN A 89 -8.56 12.08 -10.89
CA ASN A 89 -7.45 11.16 -10.63
C ASN A 89 -6.16 11.73 -11.22
N PRO A 90 -5.29 12.35 -10.39
CA PRO A 90 -4.02 12.92 -10.80
C PRO A 90 -3.13 11.97 -11.60
N TRP A 91 -3.09 10.70 -11.18
CA TRP A 91 -2.25 9.69 -11.83
C TRP A 91 -2.74 9.39 -13.24
N THR A 92 -4.06 9.19 -13.41
CA THR A 92 -4.67 9.00 -14.74
C THR A 92 -4.42 10.19 -15.66
N LEU A 93 -4.58 11.41 -15.16
CA LEU A 93 -4.29 12.64 -15.90
C LEU A 93 -2.84 12.72 -16.36
N LEU A 94 -1.89 12.48 -15.45
CA LEU A 94 -0.47 12.56 -15.76
C LEU A 94 -0.06 11.51 -16.81
N GLN A 95 -0.64 10.31 -16.74
CA GLN A 95 -0.42 9.26 -17.73
C GLN A 95 -0.98 9.64 -19.10
N ASN A 96 -2.15 10.29 -19.15
CA ASN A 96 -2.85 10.62 -20.39
C ASN A 96 -2.43 11.96 -21.02
N ALA A 97 -1.77 12.86 -20.27
CA ALA A 97 -1.34 14.16 -20.77
C ALA A 97 -0.42 14.02 -22.01
N SER A 98 -0.55 14.83 -23.06
CA SER A 98 0.35 14.69 -24.22
C SER A 98 1.78 15.18 -23.89
N ARG A 99 2.81 14.66 -24.59
CA ARG A 99 4.19 15.15 -24.41
C ARG A 99 4.31 16.64 -24.72
N GLN A 100 3.61 17.10 -25.75
CA GLN A 100 3.54 18.51 -26.13
C GLN A 100 2.92 19.35 -25.00
N ARG A 101 1.83 18.88 -24.36
CA ARG A 101 1.21 19.58 -23.24
C ARG A 101 2.17 19.72 -22.06
N LEU A 102 2.87 18.65 -21.70
CA LEU A 102 3.86 18.68 -20.63
C LEU A 102 5.02 19.65 -20.96
N GLN A 103 5.50 19.70 -22.21
CA GLN A 103 6.53 20.65 -22.62
C GLN A 103 6.07 22.11 -22.56
N GLN A 104 4.80 22.38 -22.90
CA GLN A 104 4.21 23.71 -22.73
C GLN A 104 4.20 24.11 -21.25
N LEU A 105 3.69 23.24 -20.38
CA LEU A 105 3.59 23.50 -18.93
C LEU A 105 4.96 23.67 -18.27
N ALA A 106 5.99 22.97 -18.76
CA ALA A 106 7.36 23.12 -18.27
C ALA A 106 7.94 24.53 -18.51
N THR A 107 7.37 25.30 -19.45
CA THR A 107 7.79 26.68 -19.72
C THR A 107 6.77 27.72 -19.20
N ASP A 108 5.63 27.26 -18.66
CA ASP A 108 4.60 28.11 -18.07
C ASP A 108 5.01 28.54 -16.65
N ARG A 109 5.10 29.86 -16.44
CA ARG A 109 5.54 30.47 -15.18
C ARG A 109 4.53 30.29 -14.05
N ASP A 110 3.23 30.30 -14.36
CA ASP A 110 2.18 30.17 -13.35
C ASP A 110 2.06 28.71 -12.92
N PHE A 111 2.13 27.77 -13.86
CA PHE A 111 2.17 26.34 -13.56
C PHE A 111 3.40 25.98 -12.71
N SER A 112 4.59 26.45 -13.11
CA SER A 112 5.83 26.19 -12.38
C SER A 112 5.79 26.75 -10.95
N ARG A 113 5.20 27.94 -10.76
CA ARG A 113 5.03 28.55 -9.44
C ARG A 113 4.09 27.72 -8.57
N GLU A 114 2.97 27.26 -9.13
CA GLU A 114 2.00 26.45 -8.40
C GLU A 114 2.57 25.09 -8.02
N LEU A 115 3.29 24.43 -8.94
CA LEU A 115 3.98 23.17 -8.67
C LEU A 115 5.03 23.32 -7.55
N LYS A 116 5.80 24.42 -7.58
CA LYS A 116 6.78 24.72 -6.54
C LYS A 116 6.11 24.94 -5.17
N ARG A 117 5.05 25.75 -5.11
CA ARG A 117 4.26 25.98 -3.89
C ARG A 117 3.77 24.66 -3.28
N LEU A 118 3.17 23.79 -4.10
CA LEU A 118 2.67 22.49 -3.66
C LEU A 118 3.78 21.54 -3.20
N SER A 119 4.93 21.59 -3.86
CA SER A 119 6.11 20.81 -3.46
C SER A 119 6.64 21.25 -2.08
N GLU A 120 6.71 22.56 -1.84
CA GLU A 120 7.11 23.14 -0.54
C GLU A 120 6.11 22.82 0.57
N GLU A 121 4.80 22.88 0.28
CA GLU A 121 3.74 22.49 1.22
C GLU A 121 3.80 21.00 1.56
N ARG A 122 4.06 20.14 0.58
CA ARG A 122 4.26 18.71 0.82
C ARG A 122 5.49 18.45 1.67
N ALA A 123 6.62 19.09 1.37
CA ALA A 123 7.83 18.97 2.17
C ALA A 123 7.60 19.42 3.62
N THR A 124 6.90 20.53 3.81
CA THR A 124 6.50 21.03 5.14
C THR A 124 5.61 20.03 5.87
N TYR A 125 4.60 19.48 5.19
CA TYR A 125 3.73 18.46 5.76
C TYR A 125 4.54 17.22 6.18
N GLN A 126 5.44 16.72 5.33
CA GLN A 126 6.24 15.54 5.65
C GLN A 126 7.23 15.77 6.81
N ALA A 127 7.75 16.98 6.95
CA ALA A 127 8.68 17.35 8.03
C ALA A 127 7.98 17.65 9.37
N ASP A 128 6.70 18.04 9.35
CA ASP A 128 5.95 18.30 10.58
C ASP A 128 5.75 16.99 11.37
N PRO A 129 6.24 16.92 12.63
CA PRO A 129 6.08 15.74 13.48
C PRO A 129 4.63 15.41 13.84
N GLY A 130 3.67 16.27 13.48
CA GLY A 130 2.26 16.09 13.79
C GLY A 130 1.97 16.20 15.28
N TRP A 131 0.73 15.95 15.66
CA TRP A 131 0.34 15.93 17.07
C TRP A 131 1.11 14.85 17.85
N TYR A 132 1.26 13.66 17.26
CA TYR A 132 1.92 12.53 17.92
C TYR A 132 3.39 12.82 18.21
N GLY A 133 4.16 13.33 17.25
CA GLY A 133 5.58 13.61 17.50
C GLY A 133 5.80 14.66 18.59
N ARG A 134 4.86 15.60 18.80
CA ARG A 134 4.87 16.52 19.94
C ARG A 134 4.49 15.84 21.27
N ALA A 135 3.60 14.86 21.24
CA ALA A 135 3.15 14.10 22.41
C ALA A 135 4.06 12.91 22.77
N ARG A 136 4.98 12.51 21.86
CA ARG A 136 5.75 11.26 21.94
C ARG A 136 6.54 11.09 23.24
N SER A 137 7.05 12.18 23.81
CA SER A 137 7.77 12.14 25.10
C SER A 137 6.92 11.65 26.27
N ARG A 138 5.58 11.67 26.13
CA ARG A 138 4.60 11.23 27.14
C ARG A 138 3.83 9.99 26.71
N LEU A 139 3.85 9.65 25.43
CA LEU A 139 3.10 8.56 24.81
C LEU A 139 3.98 7.89 23.75
N ASP A 140 4.68 6.81 24.12
CA ASP A 140 5.45 6.02 23.17
C ASP A 140 4.71 4.72 22.84
N VAL A 141 3.99 4.72 21.72
CA VAL A 141 3.26 3.54 21.25
C VAL A 141 4.13 2.63 20.37
N GLY A 142 5.40 3.01 20.12
CA GLY A 142 6.25 2.32 19.16
C GLY A 142 5.69 2.41 17.73
N LYS A 143 6.19 1.58 16.80
CA LYS A 143 5.68 1.54 15.42
C LYS A 143 4.55 0.53 15.30
N VAL A 144 3.46 0.91 14.65
CA VAL A 144 2.26 0.07 14.50
C VAL A 144 2.21 -0.50 13.08
N ALA A 145 2.05 -1.82 12.96
CA ALA A 145 1.65 -2.46 11.72
C ALA A 145 0.13 -2.70 11.74
N TYR A 146 -0.57 -2.10 10.79
CA TYR A 146 -2.02 -2.22 10.64
C TYR A 146 -2.32 -3.14 9.45
N PHE A 147 -2.76 -4.36 9.74
CA PHE A 147 -3.15 -5.34 8.74
C PHE A 147 -4.63 -5.17 8.43
N SER A 148 -4.97 -5.24 7.15
CA SER A 148 -6.36 -5.33 6.72
C SER A 148 -6.44 -6.05 5.38
N MET A 149 -7.55 -6.76 5.18
CA MET A 149 -7.85 -7.35 3.89
C MET A 149 -8.11 -6.25 2.84
N GLU A 150 -8.67 -5.10 3.24
CA GLU A 150 -9.05 -4.03 2.32
C GLU A 150 -8.76 -2.63 2.86
N PHE A 151 -8.56 -1.66 1.96
CA PHE A 151 -8.33 -0.25 2.29
C PHE A 151 -9.11 0.69 1.37
N GLY A 152 -10.02 1.47 1.94
CA GLY A 152 -10.84 2.48 1.28
C GLY A 152 -10.18 3.85 1.29
N LEU A 153 -9.23 4.07 0.38
CA LEU A 153 -8.44 5.31 0.31
C LEU A 153 -8.95 6.31 -0.74
N GLY A 154 -9.73 5.85 -1.70
CA GLY A 154 -10.32 6.64 -2.78
C GLY A 154 -10.55 5.78 -4.02
N GLU A 155 -11.32 6.30 -4.98
CA GLU A 155 -11.70 5.54 -6.18
C GLU A 155 -10.52 5.19 -7.09
N ALA A 156 -9.42 5.95 -7.00
CA ALA A 156 -8.18 5.67 -7.73
C ALA A 156 -7.45 4.40 -7.28
N LEU A 157 -7.80 3.84 -6.11
CA LEU A 157 -7.26 2.58 -5.63
C LEU A 157 -8.41 1.69 -5.12
N PRO A 158 -9.20 1.07 -6.02
CA PRO A 158 -10.41 0.35 -5.66
C PRO A 158 -10.07 -1.08 -5.19
N ILE A 159 -9.50 -1.17 -3.98
CA ILE A 159 -9.13 -2.43 -3.30
C ILE A 159 -9.97 -2.69 -2.04
N TYR A 160 -11.22 -2.21 -2.05
CA TYR A 160 -12.17 -2.34 -0.94
C TYR A 160 -13.60 -2.56 -1.43
N ALA A 161 -14.46 -3.04 -0.53
CA ALA A 161 -15.87 -3.34 -0.79
C ALA A 161 -16.87 -2.63 0.11
N GLY A 162 -16.49 -2.27 1.34
CA GLY A 162 -17.45 -1.71 2.29
C GLY A 162 -16.83 -1.02 3.49
N GLY A 163 -17.59 -1.00 4.58
CA GLY A 163 -17.27 -0.21 5.77
C GLY A 163 -15.96 -0.58 6.46
N LEU A 164 -15.54 -1.85 6.41
CA LEU A 164 -14.24 -2.27 6.98
C LEU A 164 -13.09 -1.63 6.21
N GLY A 165 -13.11 -1.69 4.89
CA GLY A 165 -12.13 -0.98 4.05
C GLY A 165 -12.13 0.52 4.29
N ILE A 166 -13.30 1.17 4.34
CA ILE A 166 -13.40 2.61 4.63
C ILE A 166 -12.77 2.94 5.98
N LEU A 167 -13.09 2.19 7.03
CA LEU A 167 -12.51 2.39 8.36
C LEU A 167 -11.00 2.22 8.36
N ALA A 168 -10.49 1.16 7.72
CA ALA A 168 -9.05 0.93 7.58
C ALA A 168 -8.36 2.09 6.83
N GLY A 169 -8.98 2.59 5.76
CA GLY A 169 -8.51 3.75 5.01
C GLY A 169 -8.46 5.02 5.86
N ASP A 170 -9.53 5.30 6.61
CA ASP A 170 -9.62 6.47 7.47
C ASP A 170 -8.64 6.42 8.64
N TYR A 171 -8.32 5.23 9.16
CA TYR A 171 -7.20 5.08 10.10
C TYR A 171 -5.86 5.43 9.47
N LEU A 172 -5.58 5.04 8.22
CA LEU A 172 -4.34 5.44 7.56
C LEU A 172 -4.28 6.97 7.35
N LYS A 173 -5.38 7.58 6.90
CA LYS A 173 -5.47 9.05 6.72
C LYS A 173 -5.26 9.79 8.04
N THR A 174 -5.95 9.34 9.09
CA THR A 174 -5.84 9.93 10.44
C THR A 174 -4.44 9.74 11.00
N ALA A 175 -3.85 8.56 10.84
CA ALA A 175 -2.47 8.30 11.25
C ALA A 175 -1.49 9.19 10.51
N SER A 176 -1.71 9.42 9.21
CA SER A 176 -0.94 10.37 8.42
C SER A 176 -1.04 11.77 9.01
N ASP A 177 -2.24 12.30 9.24
CA ASP A 177 -2.43 13.68 9.72
C ASP A 177 -1.90 13.91 11.14
N LEU A 178 -2.05 12.92 12.02
CA LEU A 178 -1.53 12.97 13.39
C LEU A 178 -0.02 12.74 13.48
N GLY A 179 0.63 12.25 12.42
CA GLY A 179 2.05 11.88 12.44
C GLY A 179 2.33 10.60 13.23
N LEU A 180 1.37 9.66 13.26
CA LEU A 180 1.54 8.37 13.94
C LEU A 180 2.51 7.47 13.15
N PRO A 181 3.40 6.72 13.83
CA PRO A 181 4.35 5.80 13.21
C PRO A 181 3.63 4.50 12.78
N LEU A 182 2.74 4.61 11.80
CA LEU A 182 1.93 3.50 11.31
C LEU A 182 2.37 3.06 9.92
N VAL A 183 2.38 1.75 9.69
CA VAL A 183 2.52 1.13 8.37
C VAL A 183 1.30 0.26 8.10
N GLY A 184 0.69 0.42 6.93
CA GLY A 184 -0.40 -0.45 6.47
C GLY A 184 0.16 -1.69 5.77
N VAL A 185 -0.49 -2.84 5.95
CA VAL A 185 -0.22 -4.08 5.22
C VAL A 185 -1.52 -4.66 4.69
N GLY A 186 -1.60 -4.92 3.39
CA GLY A 186 -2.79 -5.44 2.73
C GLY A 186 -2.47 -6.26 1.48
N LEU A 187 -3.50 -6.49 0.66
CA LEU A 187 -3.41 -7.23 -0.59
C LEU A 187 -3.75 -6.31 -1.77
N LEU A 188 -3.05 -6.47 -2.89
CA LEU A 188 -3.38 -5.77 -4.14
C LEU A 188 -4.32 -6.65 -4.97
N TYR A 189 -5.63 -6.38 -4.88
CA TYR A 189 -6.60 -7.14 -5.66
C TYR A 189 -6.67 -6.69 -7.12
N GLN A 190 -6.65 -7.66 -8.03
CA GLN A 190 -6.89 -7.42 -9.46
C GLN A 190 -8.35 -7.02 -9.75
N GLU A 191 -9.30 -7.50 -8.97
CA GLU A 191 -10.69 -7.08 -8.99
C GLU A 191 -11.05 -6.68 -7.55
N GLY A 192 -11.29 -5.38 -7.35
CA GLY A 192 -11.90 -4.87 -6.13
C GLY A 192 -13.35 -5.31 -6.01
N TYR A 193 -14.16 -4.47 -5.36
CA TYR A 193 -15.60 -4.70 -5.36
C TYR A 193 -16.25 -4.27 -6.68
N PHE A 194 -17.42 -4.84 -6.96
CA PHE A 194 -18.12 -4.53 -8.19
C PHE A 194 -18.60 -3.08 -8.19
N ARG A 195 -18.60 -2.49 -9.38
CA ARG A 195 -19.36 -1.27 -9.69
C ARG A 195 -20.79 -1.68 -10.03
N GLN A 196 -21.73 -1.06 -9.35
CA GLN A 196 -23.15 -1.24 -9.64
C GLN A 196 -23.50 -0.39 -10.86
N MET A 197 -24.07 -1.02 -11.89
CA MET A 197 -24.70 -0.35 -13.01
C MET A 197 -26.17 -0.76 -13.05
N LEU A 198 -27.03 0.11 -13.55
CA LEU A 198 -28.43 -0.22 -13.84
C LEU A 198 -28.57 -0.35 -15.35
N ASP A 199 -29.18 -1.44 -15.81
CA ASP A 199 -29.55 -1.58 -17.21
C ASP A 199 -30.81 -0.77 -17.56
N ALA A 200 -31.21 -0.79 -18.82
CA ALA A 200 -32.39 -0.06 -19.31
C ALA A 200 -33.70 -0.51 -18.65
N ASP A 201 -33.74 -1.71 -18.06
CA ASP A 201 -34.89 -2.26 -17.35
C ASP A 201 -34.82 -2.00 -15.83
N GLY A 202 -33.81 -1.25 -15.36
CA GLY A 202 -33.57 -0.99 -13.95
C GLY A 202 -33.00 -2.17 -13.17
N ARG A 203 -32.51 -3.23 -13.84
CA ARG A 203 -31.84 -4.35 -13.18
C ARG A 203 -30.40 -3.99 -12.84
N GLN A 204 -29.95 -4.47 -11.69
CA GLN A 204 -28.57 -4.34 -11.28
C GLN A 204 -27.64 -5.24 -12.10
N LEU A 205 -26.63 -4.64 -12.69
CA LEU A 205 -25.48 -5.27 -13.29
C LEU A 205 -24.25 -5.03 -12.41
N ALA A 206 -23.50 -6.09 -12.11
CA ALA A 206 -22.25 -6.01 -11.37
C ALA A 206 -21.07 -6.04 -12.36
N VAL A 207 -20.30 -4.96 -12.42
CA VAL A 207 -19.10 -4.86 -13.26
C VAL A 207 -17.86 -4.90 -12.39
N TYR A 208 -16.90 -5.76 -12.72
CA TYR A 208 -15.63 -5.90 -12.01
C TYR A 208 -14.51 -5.36 -12.91
N PRO A 209 -14.21 -4.06 -12.84
CA PRO A 209 -13.09 -3.52 -13.60
C PRO A 209 -11.79 -4.13 -13.10
N TYR A 210 -10.93 -4.52 -14.04
CA TYR A 210 -9.63 -5.05 -13.72
C TYR A 210 -8.66 -3.92 -13.35
N ASN A 211 -8.07 -4.05 -12.17
CA ASN A 211 -7.04 -3.19 -11.61
C ASN A 211 -5.68 -3.57 -12.20
N GLU A 212 -5.29 -2.89 -13.26
CA GLU A 212 -3.95 -3.01 -13.81
C GLU A 212 -2.98 -2.16 -12.95
N PRO A 213 -1.98 -2.75 -12.26
CA PRO A 213 -1.14 -2.00 -11.33
C PRO A 213 -0.44 -0.77 -11.92
N SER A 214 -0.14 -0.77 -13.22
CA SER A 214 0.46 0.38 -13.91
C SER A 214 -0.46 1.59 -14.02
N THR A 215 -1.78 1.40 -13.91
CA THR A 215 -2.78 2.48 -13.96
C THR A 215 -3.22 2.94 -12.57
N LEU A 216 -2.71 2.30 -11.50
CA LEU A 216 -2.99 2.64 -10.12
C LEU A 216 -1.86 3.52 -9.53
N PRO A 217 -2.14 4.33 -8.48
CA PRO A 217 -1.14 5.12 -7.77
C PRO A 217 -0.30 4.26 -6.82
N VAL A 218 0.33 3.22 -7.35
CA VAL A 218 1.16 2.26 -6.62
C VAL A 218 2.57 2.19 -7.21
N GLN A 219 3.55 1.83 -6.39
CA GLN A 219 4.96 1.69 -6.77
C GLN A 219 5.49 0.35 -6.25
N PRO A 220 6.38 -0.34 -6.94
CA PRO A 220 6.95 -1.57 -6.44
C PRO A 220 8.00 -1.20 -5.43
N VAL A 221 8.06 -1.99 -4.36
CA VAL A 221 9.17 -1.86 -3.44
C VAL A 221 10.39 -2.49 -4.09
N ARG A 222 11.50 -1.76 -4.14
CA ARG A 222 12.76 -2.27 -4.68
C ARG A 222 13.79 -2.46 -3.57
N LYS A 223 14.58 -3.51 -3.72
CA LYS A 223 15.77 -3.75 -2.90
C LYS A 223 16.85 -2.71 -3.26
N ALA A 224 17.89 -2.63 -2.44
CA ALA A 224 19.07 -1.81 -2.74
C ALA A 224 19.75 -2.17 -4.08
N SER A 225 19.59 -3.41 -4.56
CA SER A 225 20.06 -3.85 -5.89
C SER A 225 19.25 -3.27 -7.05
N GLY A 226 18.13 -2.58 -6.79
CA GLY A 226 17.18 -2.13 -7.79
C GLY A 226 16.18 -3.20 -8.23
N GLU A 227 16.39 -4.47 -7.84
CA GLU A 227 15.43 -5.54 -8.09
C GLU A 227 14.14 -5.34 -7.30
N TRP A 228 13.03 -5.83 -7.85
CA TRP A 228 11.76 -5.84 -7.14
C TRP A 228 11.88 -6.70 -5.87
N LEU A 229 11.44 -6.14 -4.75
CA LEU A 229 11.26 -6.88 -3.51
C LEU A 229 10.16 -7.92 -3.70
N HIS A 230 10.56 -9.18 -3.56
CA HIS A 230 9.64 -10.29 -3.49
C HIS A 230 9.70 -10.92 -2.10
N VAL A 231 8.53 -11.28 -1.59
CA VAL A 231 8.34 -12.11 -0.40
C VAL A 231 7.88 -13.48 -0.88
N HIS A 232 8.19 -14.53 -0.13
CA HIS A 232 7.77 -15.88 -0.50
C HIS A 232 7.19 -16.65 0.68
N LEU A 233 6.22 -17.50 0.39
CA LEU A 233 5.62 -18.45 1.32
C LEU A 233 5.87 -19.87 0.81
N ASN A 234 6.15 -20.79 1.73
CA ASN A 234 6.25 -22.20 1.41
C ASN A 234 4.88 -22.83 1.66
N LEU A 235 4.23 -23.26 0.58
CA LEU A 235 2.98 -24.00 0.62
C LEU A 235 3.27 -25.49 0.36
N PRO A 236 2.35 -26.42 0.70
CA PRO A 236 2.57 -27.84 0.45
C PRO A 236 2.93 -28.10 -1.01
N GLY A 237 4.16 -28.60 -1.23
CA GLY A 237 4.67 -28.96 -2.56
C GLY A 237 5.06 -27.80 -3.49
N ARG A 238 4.99 -26.53 -3.05
CA ARG A 238 5.30 -25.38 -3.91
C ARG A 238 5.68 -24.12 -3.15
N ARG A 239 6.40 -23.22 -3.83
CA ARG A 239 6.73 -21.89 -3.32
C ARG A 239 5.82 -20.85 -3.98
N LEU A 240 5.15 -20.05 -3.17
CA LEU A 240 4.37 -18.90 -3.63
C LEU A 240 5.25 -17.66 -3.57
N MET A 241 5.39 -16.97 -4.71
CA MET A 241 6.06 -15.68 -4.81
C MET A 241 5.06 -14.53 -4.67
N LEU A 242 5.41 -13.49 -3.94
CA LEU A 242 4.58 -12.30 -3.76
C LEU A 242 5.38 -11.06 -4.14
N ARG A 243 4.86 -10.29 -5.10
CA ARG A 243 5.38 -8.96 -5.41
C ARG A 243 4.91 -8.00 -4.33
N VAL A 244 5.78 -7.05 -3.98
CA VAL A 244 5.46 -6.02 -2.99
C VAL A 244 5.25 -4.70 -3.68
N TRP A 245 4.09 -4.10 -3.44
CA TRP A 245 3.74 -2.75 -3.86
C TRP A 245 3.67 -1.82 -2.64
N GLN A 246 3.90 -0.53 -2.86
CA GLN A 246 3.81 0.55 -1.89
C GLN A 246 2.85 1.60 -2.43
N VAL A 247 2.01 2.09 -1.53
CA VAL A 247 1.11 3.22 -1.72
C VAL A 247 1.51 4.28 -0.70
N ASN A 248 1.62 5.52 -1.16
CA ASN A 248 1.85 6.66 -0.28
C ASN A 248 0.49 7.21 0.16
N VAL A 249 0.26 7.27 1.47
CA VAL A 249 -0.96 7.79 2.09
C VAL A 249 -0.52 8.94 3.00
N GLY A 250 -0.17 10.07 2.39
CA GLY A 250 0.50 11.18 3.07
C GLY A 250 1.82 10.73 3.72
N ARG A 251 1.87 10.70 5.05
CA ARG A 251 3.04 10.26 5.85
C ARG A 251 3.08 8.74 6.04
N VAL A 252 1.94 8.06 5.87
CA VAL A 252 1.83 6.61 6.06
C VAL A 252 2.18 5.89 4.77
N ARG A 253 2.91 4.78 4.91
CA ARG A 253 3.16 3.83 3.81
C ARG A 253 2.22 2.65 3.98
N LEU A 254 1.47 2.33 2.94
CA LEU A 254 0.70 1.10 2.83
C LEU A 254 1.43 0.17 1.87
N TYR A 255 1.72 -1.05 2.31
CA TYR A 255 2.29 -2.07 1.45
C TYR A 255 1.26 -3.12 1.08
N LEU A 256 1.24 -3.50 -0.19
CA LEU A 256 0.27 -4.44 -0.75
C LEU A 256 1.01 -5.65 -1.34
N LEU A 257 0.60 -6.85 -0.93
CA LEU A 257 1.11 -8.10 -1.47
C LEU A 257 0.28 -8.54 -2.67
N ASP A 258 0.97 -9.02 -3.71
CA ASP A 258 0.38 -9.40 -4.98
C ASP A 258 0.93 -10.75 -5.44
N SER A 259 0.04 -11.74 -5.58
CA SER A 259 0.42 -13.09 -6.03
C SER A 259 0.52 -13.21 -7.55
N ASN A 260 0.15 -12.18 -8.32
CA ASN A 260 0.15 -12.20 -9.78
C ASN A 260 1.57 -12.10 -10.38
N ASP A 261 2.47 -12.96 -9.93
CA ASP A 261 3.84 -13.09 -10.42
C ASP A 261 3.94 -14.13 -11.54
N PRO A 262 4.69 -13.87 -12.63
CA PRO A 262 4.91 -14.85 -13.69
C PRO A 262 5.58 -16.15 -13.24
N GLN A 263 6.31 -16.16 -12.12
CA GLN A 263 6.92 -17.37 -11.54
C GLN A 263 5.91 -18.26 -10.82
N ASN A 264 4.72 -17.74 -10.52
CA ASN A 264 3.65 -18.51 -9.89
C ASN A 264 2.84 -19.29 -10.93
N SER A 265 2.27 -20.42 -10.50
CA SER A 265 1.29 -21.14 -11.31
C SER A 265 0.06 -20.26 -11.58
N PRO A 266 -0.71 -20.50 -12.67
CA PRO A 266 -1.94 -19.73 -12.93
C PRO A 266 -2.92 -19.75 -11.76
N ARG A 267 -3.03 -20.87 -11.03
CA ARG A 267 -3.85 -21.00 -9.83
C ARG A 267 -3.40 -20.04 -8.72
N ASP A 268 -2.09 -19.90 -8.56
CA ASP A 268 -1.49 -19.10 -7.49
C ASP A 268 -1.50 -17.61 -7.78
N ARG A 269 -1.37 -17.25 -9.06
CA ARG A 269 -1.60 -15.89 -9.51
C ARG A 269 -3.00 -15.41 -9.14
N GLY A 270 -3.97 -16.33 -9.14
CA GLY A 270 -5.35 -16.08 -8.73
C GLY A 270 -5.59 -15.86 -7.23
N ILE A 271 -4.59 -15.98 -6.34
CA ILE A 271 -4.82 -15.77 -4.89
C ILE A 271 -5.27 -14.33 -4.62
N THR A 272 -4.67 -13.34 -5.26
CA THR A 272 -5.07 -11.93 -5.16
C THR A 272 -6.03 -11.48 -6.26
N SER A 273 -6.68 -12.41 -7.00
CA SER A 273 -7.52 -12.02 -8.13
C SER A 273 -8.71 -11.16 -7.70
N LYS A 274 -9.42 -11.57 -6.65
CA LYS A 274 -10.70 -10.97 -6.27
C LYS A 274 -10.84 -10.82 -4.77
N LEU A 275 -11.35 -9.65 -4.37
CA LEU A 275 -11.76 -9.38 -3.01
C LEU A 275 -13.04 -10.17 -2.66
N TYR A 276 -13.03 -10.89 -1.55
CA TYR A 276 -14.16 -11.67 -1.02
C TYR A 276 -14.70 -12.78 -1.93
N ASP A 277 -13.80 -13.60 -2.51
CA ASP A 277 -14.19 -14.79 -3.27
C ASP A 277 -15.03 -15.79 -2.44
N ALA A 278 -15.97 -16.50 -3.06
CA ALA A 278 -16.79 -17.50 -2.39
C ALA A 278 -16.03 -18.79 -2.05
N ASN A 279 -14.88 -19.01 -2.69
CA ASN A 279 -14.02 -20.17 -2.46
C ASN A 279 -13.28 -20.06 -1.13
N ARG A 280 -13.59 -20.97 -0.20
CA ARG A 280 -12.98 -21.04 1.13
C ARG A 280 -11.48 -21.31 1.11
N GLU A 281 -11.00 -22.14 0.20
CA GLU A 281 -9.57 -22.42 0.08
C GLU A 281 -8.82 -21.16 -0.38
N LEU A 282 -9.40 -20.41 -1.33
CA LEU A 282 -8.81 -19.16 -1.80
C LEU A 282 -8.77 -18.12 -0.68
N ARG A 283 -9.86 -17.96 0.07
CA ARG A 283 -9.89 -17.05 1.24
C ARG A 283 -8.83 -17.42 2.28
N PHE A 284 -8.69 -18.70 2.60
CA PHE A 284 -7.66 -19.15 3.52
C PHE A 284 -6.25 -18.84 2.99
N LEU A 285 -6.00 -19.01 1.69
CA LEU A 285 -4.73 -18.62 1.07
C LEU A 285 -4.50 -17.11 1.14
N GLN A 286 -5.54 -16.29 0.94
CA GLN A 286 -5.44 -14.82 1.10
C GLN A 286 -5.10 -14.43 2.54
N GLU A 287 -5.72 -15.06 3.54
CA GLU A 287 -5.41 -14.86 4.96
C GLU A 287 -3.97 -15.28 5.29
N LEU A 288 -3.48 -16.40 4.74
CA LEU A 288 -2.08 -16.81 4.87
C LEU A 288 -1.12 -15.82 4.24
N VAL A 289 -1.45 -15.32 3.04
CA VAL A 289 -0.67 -14.27 2.36
C VAL A 289 -0.64 -13.00 3.19
N LEU A 290 -1.76 -12.54 3.72
CA LEU A 290 -1.82 -11.34 4.55
C LEU A 290 -1.05 -11.53 5.87
N GLY A 291 -1.30 -12.62 6.60
CA GLY A 291 -0.68 -12.87 7.89
C GLY A 291 0.81 -13.20 7.78
N ILE A 292 1.14 -14.34 7.18
CA ILE A 292 2.53 -14.83 7.09
C ILE A 292 3.32 -14.00 6.08
N GLY A 293 2.74 -13.74 4.90
CA GLY A 293 3.39 -12.94 3.88
C GLY A 293 3.56 -11.48 4.32
N GLY A 294 2.57 -10.91 5.00
CA GLY A 294 2.66 -9.55 5.53
C GLY A 294 3.69 -9.42 6.65
N TRP A 295 3.82 -10.42 7.53
CA TRP A 295 4.89 -10.41 8.52
C TRP A 295 6.29 -10.52 7.87
N ARG A 296 6.46 -11.46 6.92
CA ARG A 296 7.71 -11.60 6.17
C ARG A 296 8.08 -10.34 5.38
N LEU A 297 7.07 -9.62 4.90
CA LEU A 297 7.26 -8.30 4.30
C LEU A 297 7.84 -7.31 5.30
N LEU A 298 7.25 -7.20 6.50
CA LEU A 298 7.73 -6.30 7.56
C LEU A 298 9.19 -6.60 7.95
N GLU A 299 9.55 -7.89 8.06
CA GLU A 299 10.94 -8.33 8.24
C GLU A 299 11.84 -7.90 7.08
N ALA A 300 11.40 -8.09 5.85
CA ALA A 300 12.17 -7.77 4.65
C ALA A 300 12.41 -6.25 4.48
N ILE A 301 11.51 -5.42 4.98
CA ILE A 301 11.66 -3.95 4.99
C ILE A 301 12.33 -3.42 6.27
N ALA A 302 12.80 -4.31 7.15
CA ALA A 302 13.38 -3.98 8.45
C ALA A 302 12.51 -3.01 9.26
N ALA A 303 11.20 -3.22 9.27
CA ALA A 303 10.30 -2.42 10.07
C ALA A 303 10.40 -2.85 11.54
N ASP A 304 10.86 -1.95 12.40
CA ASP A 304 10.87 -2.14 13.86
C ASP A 304 9.44 -1.98 14.43
N ILE A 305 8.63 -3.03 14.28
CA ILE A 305 7.22 -3.05 14.68
C ILE A 305 7.06 -3.43 16.14
N SER A 306 6.38 -2.57 16.90
CA SER A 306 6.10 -2.77 18.32
C SER A 306 4.69 -3.30 18.57
N VAL A 307 3.74 -2.98 17.69
CA VAL A 307 2.32 -3.37 17.82
C VAL A 307 1.78 -3.83 16.48
N CYS A 308 1.06 -4.95 16.48
CA CYS A 308 0.28 -5.41 15.34
C CYS A 308 -1.22 -5.22 15.63
N HIS A 309 -1.91 -4.55 14.72
CA HIS A 309 -3.37 -4.50 14.66
C HIS A 309 -3.84 -5.40 13.52
N LEU A 310 -4.78 -6.30 13.81
CA LEU A 310 -5.33 -7.30 12.88
C LEU A 310 -6.83 -7.11 12.71
#